data_AF-A0A2K9RMG8-F1
#
_entry.id   AF-A0A2K9RMG8-F1
#
_cell.length_a   1.000
_cell.length_b   1.000
_cell.length_c   1.000
_cell.angle_alpha   90.00
_cell.angle_beta   90.00
_cell.angle_gamma   90.00
#
_symmetry.space_group_name_H-M   'P 1'
#
loop_
_entity.id
_entity.type
_entity.pdbx_description
1 polymer ?
#
loop_
_entity_poly.entity_id
_entity_poly.type
_entity_poly.pdbx_seq_one_letter_code
_entity_poly.pdbx_strand_id
1 'polypeptide(L)' 'MLEHVLVLSAYLFSVGLYGLITSRNMVRALICLELIFNAVNINFVTFSDFFDS' A
#
# COMPACT_ATOMS: atom_id res chain seq x y z
N MET A 1 -1.85 -8.29 -16.47
CA MET A 1 -2.75 -7.67 -15.48
C MET A 1 -2.04 -7.49 -14.14
N LEU A 2 -1.42 -8.55 -13.60
CA LEU A 2 -0.65 -8.55 -12.35
C LEU A 2 0.39 -7.42 -12.25
N GLU A 3 1.15 -7.14 -13.31
CA GLU A 3 2.18 -6.09 -13.28
C GLU A 3 1.62 -4.68 -13.02
N HIS A 4 0.44 -4.36 -13.57
CA HIS A 4 -0.20 -3.07 -13.32
C HIS A 4 -0.67 -2.96 -11.86
N VAL A 5 -1.16 -4.05 -11.27
CA VAL A 5 -1.60 -4.08 -9.87
C VAL A 5 -0.41 -3.98 -8.93
N LEU A 6 0.71 -4.63 -9.25
CA LEU A 6 1.96 -4.50 -8.51
C LEU A 6 2.46 -3.06 -8.51
N VAL A 7 2.53 -2.43 -9.68
CA VAL A 7 2.96 -1.02 -9.83
C VAL A 7 2.01 -0.07 -9.09
N LEU A 8 0.70 -0.29 -9.17
CA LEU A 8 -0.30 0.50 -8.44
C LEU A 8 -0.12 0.38 -6.92
N SER A 9 0.09 -0.84 -6.41
CA SER A 9 0.32 -1.09 -4.98
C SER A 9 1.60 -0.44 -4.48
N ALA A 10 2.69 -0.50 -5.26
CA ALA A 10 3.96 0.16 -4.92
C ALA A 10 3.84 1.69 -4.92
N TYR A 11 3.04 2.25 -5.83
CA TYR A 11 2.76 3.69 -5.88
C TYR A 11 1.96 4.13 -4.64
N LEU A 12 0.87 3.44 -4.31
CA LEU A 12 0.06 3.69 -3.12
C LEU A 12 0.89 3.56 -1.83
N PHE A 13 1.77 2.56 -1.75
CA PHE A 13 2.69 2.38 -0.63
C PHE A 13 3.65 3.56 -0.48
N SER A 14 4.23 4.03 -1.58
CA SER A 14 5.18 5.16 -1.58
C SER A 14 4.50 6.47 -1.16
N VAL A 15 3.28 6.72 -1.63
CA VAL A 15 2.46 7.88 -1.23
C VAL A 15 2.09 7.80 0.25
N GLY A 16 1.67 6.62 0.72
CA GLY A 16 1.36 6.38 2.12
C GLY A 16 2.58 6.60 3.03
N LEU A 17 3.75 6.11 2.62
CA LEU A 17 5.00 6.27 3.35
C LEU A 17 5.45 7.74 3.42
N TYR A 18 5.33 8.48 2.31
CA TYR A 18 5.62 9.91 2.28
C TYR A 18 4.67 10.70 3.21
N GLY A 19 3.38 10.35 3.20
CA GLY A 19 2.37 10.93 4.10
C GLY A 19 2.62 10.60 5.57
N LEU A 20 3.11 9.40 5.86
CA LEU A 20 3.46 8.96 7.21
C LEU A 20 4.64 9.76 7.76
N ILE A 21 5.71 9.94 6.98
CA ILE A 21 6.91 10.70 7.38
C ILE A 21 6.58 12.18 7.62
N THR A 22 5.69 12.76 6.81
CA THR A 22 5.30 14.17 6.91
C THR A 22 4.22 14.44 7.99
N SER A 23 3.63 13.38 8.58
CA SER A 23 2.53 13.54 9.53
C SER A 23 3.00 14.03 10.90
N ARG A 24 2.65 15.27 11.25
CA ARG A 24 2.87 15.83 12.60
C ARG A 24 1.82 15.40 13.64
N ASN A 25 0.69 14.84 13.21
CA ASN A 25 -0.42 14.45 14.08
C ASN A 25 -0.60 12.94 14.06
N MET A 26 -0.81 12.34 15.24
CA MET A 26 -1.00 10.89 15.38
C MET A 26 -2.19 10.37 14.56
N VAL A 27 -3.30 11.12 14.52
CA VAL A 27 -4.47 10.76 13.68
C VAL A 27 -4.11 10.73 12.19
N ARG A 28 -3.31 11.70 11.73
CA ARG A 28 -2.89 11.77 10.31
C ARG A 28 -1.93 10.62 9.99
N ALA A 29 -1.05 10.27 10.93
CA ALA A 29 -0.19 9.10 10.81
C ALA A 29 -1.00 7.79 10.73
N LEU A 30 -2.07 7.65 11.52
CA LEU A 30 -2.96 6.49 11.46
C LEU A 30 -3.69 6.38 10.11
N ILE A 31 -4.17 7.50 9.54
CA ILE A 31 -4.78 7.50 8.20
C ILE A 31 -3.78 7.05 7.13
N CYS A 32 -2.53 7.55 7.19
CA CYS A 32 -1.48 7.11 6.28
C CYS A 32 -1.12 5.63 6.49
N LEU A 33 -1.14 5.16 7.73
CA LEU A 33 -0.91 3.75 8.08
C LEU A 33 -2.00 2.85 7.47
N GLU A 34 -3.27 3.25 7.56
CA GLU A 34 -4.40 2.54 6.95
C GLU A 34 -4.25 2.45 5.43
N LEU A 35 -3.80 3.53 4.78
CA LEU A 35 -3.49 3.56 3.35
C LEU A 35 -2.34 2.59 2.99
N ILE A 36 -1.27 2.56 3.79
CA ILE A 36 -0.14 1.63 3.60
C ILE A 36 -0.60 0.19 3.76
N PHE A 37 -1.39 -0.11 4.80
CA PHE A 37 -1.93 -1.46 5.02
C PHE A 37 -2.83 -1.91 3.86
N ASN A 38 -3.63 -1.00 3.30
CA ASN A 38 -4.44 -1.31 2.12
C ASN A 38 -3.57 -1.66 0.90
N ALA A 39 -2.50 -0.89 0.66
CA ALA A 39 -1.56 -1.16 -0.43
C ALA A 39 -0.84 -2.51 -0.26
N VAL A 40 -0.40 -2.85 0.95
CA VAL A 40 0.22 -4.15 1.27
C VAL A 40 -0.77 -5.29 1.10
N ASN A 41 -2.03 -5.11 1.49
CA ASN A 41 -3.06 -6.15 1.30
C ASN A 41 -3.32 -6.43 -0.18
N ILE A 42 -3.38 -5.41 -1.02
CA ILE A 42 -3.50 -5.57 -2.49
C ILE A 42 -2.28 -6.32 -3.04
N ASN A 43 -1.07 -5.95 -2.61
CA ASN A 43 0.16 -6.62 -3.02
C ASN A 43 0.14 -8.10 -2.61
N PHE A 44 -0.28 -8.40 -1.39
CA PHE A 44 -0.40 -9.75 -0.85
C PHE A 44 -1.43 -10.59 -1.61
N VAL A 45 -2.62 -10.05 -1.88
CA VAL A 45 -3.65 -10.74 -2.70
C VAL A 45 -3.15 -11.04 -4.10
N THR A 46 -2.42 -10.10 -4.71
CA THR A 46 -1.84 -10.26 -6.05
C THR A 46 -0.76 -11.35 -6.06
N PHE A 47 0.01 -11.45 -4.97
CA PHE A 47 1.03 -12.50 -4.81
C PHE A 47 0.42 -13.88 -4.55
N SER A 48 -0.67 -13.93 -3.78
CA SER A 48 -1.44 -15.16 -3.57
C SER A 48 -2.09 -15.66 -4.87
N ASP A 49 -2.68 -14.77 -5.66
CA ASP A 49 -3.25 -15.08 -6.98
C ASP A 49 -2.16 -15.57 -7.96
N PHE A 50 -0.96 -14.98 -7.91
CA PHE A 50 0.18 -15.43 -8.70
C PHE A 50 0.69 -16.83 -8.30
N PHE A 51 0.54 -17.23 -7.03
CA PHE A 51 0.97 -18.54 -6.54
C PHE A 51 -0.12 -19.63 -6.70
N ASP A 52 -1.39 -19.23 -6.73
CA ASP A 52 -2.54 -20.10 -6.99
C ASP A 52 -2.73 -20.40 -8.50
N SER A 53 -2.20 -19.54 -9.38
CA SER A 53 -2.23 -19.67 -10.84
C SER A 53 -1.16 -20.59 -11.43
#